data_AF-A0A8R7P727-F1
#
_entry.id   AF-A0A8R7P727-F1
#
_cell.length_a   1.000
_cell.length_b   1.000
_cell.length_c   1.000
_cell.angle_alpha   90.00
_cell.angle_beta   90.00
_cell.angle_gamma   90.00
#
_symmetry.space_group_name_H-M   'P 1'
#
loop_
_entity.id
_entity.type
_entity.pdbx_description
1 polymer ?
#
loop_
_entity_poly.entity_id
_entity_poly.type
_entity_poly.pdbx_seq_one_letter_code
_entity_poly.pdbx_strand_id
1 'polypeptide(L)'
;MKYVLVTGGVVSGLGKGVTASSIGVLLKACGLRVTSIKIDPYLNTDAGTMSPFEHGEVFVLDDGGEVDLDLGNYERFLDIKLTRDNNITTGKIYQAVINKERKGDYLGKTVQVVPHITDEIQDWIERVAMNPVDGTDKPADVCVIELGGTIGDIESMPFIEALGQFSYRVGAGNFCLVHVSLVPVLTVVGEQKTKPTQHSVRGLRGLGLMPDILACRSTQPLEENVKLKLSQFCQVPVSNIVNLHDVTNIWHIPLLLRDQRAHEAILKVLGLWCVGKVPQEPKLSEWTERASRFDKLKSPVGVLIL
;
A
#
# COMPACT_ATOMS: atom_id res chain seq x y z
N MET A 1 14.26 -0.44 -10.29
CA MET A 1 13.02 -0.63 -9.53
C MET A 1 12.44 0.73 -9.19
N LYS A 2 11.12 0.89 -9.25
CA LYS A 2 10.39 2.05 -8.70
C LYS A 2 9.54 1.57 -7.51
N TYR A 3 9.24 2.45 -6.57
CA TYR A 3 8.51 2.10 -5.35
C TYR A 3 7.30 2.99 -5.16
N VAL A 4 6.14 2.37 -4.87
CA VAL A 4 4.94 3.08 -4.45
C VAL A 4 4.61 2.66 -3.03
N LEU A 5 4.84 3.54 -2.06
CA LEU A 5 4.48 3.29 -0.66
C LEU A 5 3.03 3.71 -0.42
N VAL A 6 2.24 2.83 0.19
CA VAL A 6 0.87 3.09 0.62
C VAL A 6 0.82 3.03 2.14
N THR A 7 0.39 4.13 2.78
CA THR A 7 0.30 4.26 4.24
C THR A 7 -1.12 4.55 4.71
N GLY A 8 -1.45 4.22 5.96
CA GLY A 8 -2.75 4.47 6.57
C GLY A 8 -2.72 5.60 7.59
N GLY A 9 -3.73 6.47 7.52
CA GLY A 9 -3.85 7.59 8.43
C GLY A 9 -4.66 7.27 9.69
N VAL A 10 -5.95 7.62 9.63
CA VAL A 10 -6.76 7.94 10.81
C VAL A 10 -7.25 6.71 11.58
N VAL A 11 -7.58 5.63 10.88
CA VAL A 11 -8.11 4.39 11.47
C VAL A 11 -7.59 3.17 10.71
N SER A 12 -7.48 2.04 11.40
CA SER A 12 -7.27 0.74 10.77
C SER A 12 -8.51 0.33 9.94
N GLY A 13 -8.34 -0.57 8.97
CA GLY A 13 -9.46 -1.06 8.16
C GLY A 13 -10.00 -0.11 7.07
N LEU A 14 -9.32 0.99 6.74
CA LEU A 14 -9.76 1.93 5.68
C LEU A 14 -9.72 1.38 4.25
N GLY A 15 -9.21 0.15 4.05
CA GLY A 15 -9.01 -0.42 2.73
C GLY A 15 -7.65 -0.09 2.12
N LYS A 16 -6.57 -0.09 2.93
CA LYS A 16 -5.19 0.06 2.43
C LYS A 16 -4.82 -1.04 1.45
N GLY A 17 -4.98 -2.32 1.81
CA GLY A 17 -4.72 -3.46 0.93
C GLY A 17 -5.48 -3.38 -0.39
N VAL A 18 -6.77 -3.00 -0.36
CA VAL A 18 -7.58 -2.79 -1.57
C VAL A 18 -7.04 -1.62 -2.41
N THR A 19 -6.64 -0.51 -1.78
CA THR A 19 -6.06 0.65 -2.47
C THR A 19 -4.72 0.30 -3.11
N ALA A 20 -3.82 -0.34 -2.37
CA ALA A 20 -2.51 -0.78 -2.85
C ALA A 20 -2.64 -1.79 -3.99
N SER A 21 -3.51 -2.79 -3.85
CA SER A 21 -3.82 -3.77 -4.90
C SER A 21 -4.36 -3.09 -6.15
N SER A 22 -5.27 -2.12 -6.00
CA SER A 22 -5.86 -1.38 -7.12
C SER A 22 -4.86 -0.48 -7.84
N ILE A 23 -3.92 0.12 -7.12
CA ILE A 23 -2.78 0.83 -7.72
C ILE A 23 -1.93 -0.14 -8.53
N GLY A 24 -1.63 -1.33 -8.00
CA GLY A 24 -0.90 -2.36 -8.74
C GLY A 24 -1.63 -2.77 -10.03
N VAL A 25 -2.95 -2.93 -9.97
CA VAL A 25 -3.79 -3.23 -11.15
C VAL A 25 -3.67 -2.12 -12.20
N LEU A 26 -3.73 -0.86 -11.79
CA LEU A 26 -3.58 0.27 -12.71
C LEU A 26 -2.23 0.28 -13.40
N LEU A 27 -1.15 0.10 -12.63
CA LEU A 27 0.20 0.09 -13.17
C LEU A 27 0.42 -1.11 -14.11
N LYS A 28 -0.13 -2.29 -13.76
CA LYS A 28 -0.14 -3.47 -14.64
C LYS A 28 -0.92 -3.19 -15.93
N ALA A 29 -2.08 -2.53 -15.83
CA ALA A 29 -2.90 -2.14 -16.97
C ALA A 29 -2.24 -1.06 -17.87
N CYS A 30 -1.30 -0.28 -17.32
CA CYS A 30 -0.41 0.61 -18.09
C CYS A 30 0.78 -0.11 -18.75
N GLY A 31 0.91 -1.44 -18.58
CA GLY A 31 1.95 -2.27 -19.18
C GLY A 31 3.22 -2.42 -18.34
N LEU A 32 3.20 -2.05 -17.06
CA LEU A 32 4.31 -2.25 -16.14
C LEU A 32 4.20 -3.60 -15.44
N ARG A 33 5.34 -4.21 -15.11
CA ARG A 33 5.36 -5.39 -14.23
C ARG A 33 5.40 -4.92 -12.79
N VAL A 34 4.56 -5.53 -11.96
CA VAL A 34 4.32 -5.10 -10.58
C VAL A 34 4.58 -6.25 -9.62
N THR A 35 5.26 -5.95 -8.52
CA THR A 35 5.35 -6.82 -7.34
C THR A 35 4.76 -6.09 -6.12
N SER A 36 4.54 -6.83 -5.03
CA SER A 36 4.00 -6.28 -3.78
C SER A 36 4.83 -6.70 -2.57
N ILE A 37 4.97 -5.79 -1.61
CA ILE A 37 5.51 -6.08 -0.29
C ILE A 37 4.54 -5.53 0.75
N LYS A 38 4.15 -6.38 1.70
CA LYS A 38 3.34 -6.00 2.84
C LYS A 38 4.21 -5.91 4.07
N ILE A 39 4.18 -4.77 4.75
CA ILE A 39 4.81 -4.55 6.05
C ILE A 39 3.73 -4.64 7.13
N ASP A 40 4.00 -5.44 8.14
CA ASP A 40 3.16 -5.68 9.30
C ASP A 40 3.90 -5.31 10.57
N PRO A 41 3.45 -4.27 11.30
CA PRO A 41 4.17 -3.80 12.47
C PRO A 41 3.99 -4.71 13.71
N TYR A 42 3.23 -5.81 13.62
CA TYR A 42 3.11 -6.78 14.72
C TYR A 42 4.39 -7.58 14.95
N LEU A 43 4.55 -8.11 16.16
CA LEU A 43 5.76 -8.80 16.61
C LEU A 43 5.90 -10.26 16.15
N ASN A 44 4.80 -10.94 15.83
CA ASN A 44 4.86 -12.31 15.34
C ASN A 44 5.74 -12.39 14.07
N THR A 45 6.49 -13.48 13.94
CA THR A 45 7.35 -13.70 12.76
C THR A 45 6.51 -14.03 11.53
N ASP A 46 5.44 -14.79 11.71
CA ASP A 46 4.46 -15.17 10.68
C ASP A 46 3.04 -15.04 11.23
N ALA A 47 2.05 -15.16 10.34
CA ALA A 47 0.64 -15.12 10.73
C ALA A 47 0.12 -16.49 11.21
N GLY A 48 0.87 -17.57 10.96
CA GLY A 48 0.43 -18.97 11.16
C GLY A 48 0.03 -19.33 12.59
N THR A 49 0.61 -18.65 13.58
CA THR A 49 0.31 -18.87 15.00
C THR A 49 -0.84 -18.01 15.52
N MET A 50 -1.39 -17.11 14.71
CA MET A 50 -2.45 -16.19 15.12
C MET A 50 -3.83 -16.85 15.05
N SER A 51 -4.71 -16.43 15.95
CA SER A 51 -6.12 -16.80 15.88
C SER A 51 -6.79 -16.08 14.69
N PRO A 52 -7.53 -16.81 13.82
CA PRO A 52 -8.28 -16.18 12.74
C PRO A 52 -9.31 -15.14 13.21
N PHE A 53 -9.76 -15.25 14.47
CA PHE A 53 -10.69 -14.29 15.07
C PHE A 53 -10.04 -12.97 15.47
N GLU A 54 -8.72 -12.93 15.66
CA GLU A 54 -8.02 -11.73 16.10
C GLU A 54 -7.46 -10.93 14.93
N HIS A 55 -6.82 -11.62 13.97
CA HIS A 55 -6.09 -10.98 12.86
C HIS A 55 -6.72 -11.24 11.49
N GLY A 56 -7.82 -12.01 11.43
CA GLY A 56 -8.38 -12.51 10.18
C GLY A 56 -7.72 -13.81 9.72
N GLU A 57 -8.19 -14.32 8.59
CA GLU A 57 -7.71 -15.59 8.04
C GLU A 57 -6.22 -15.55 7.69
N VAL A 58 -5.52 -16.67 7.91
CA VAL A 58 -4.13 -16.85 7.45
C VAL A 58 -4.16 -17.20 5.96
N PHE A 59 -3.36 -16.51 5.16
CA PHE A 59 -3.16 -16.85 3.76
C PHE A 59 -1.89 -17.70 3.60
N VAL A 60 -2.00 -18.79 2.83
CA VAL A 60 -0.88 -19.70 2.57
C VAL A 60 -0.38 -19.50 1.14
N LEU A 61 0.90 -19.17 1.01
CA LEU A 61 1.57 -18.93 -0.27
C LEU A 61 2.08 -20.24 -0.91
N ASP A 62 2.41 -20.19 -2.20
CA ASP A 62 2.93 -21.33 -2.97
C ASP A 62 4.22 -21.92 -2.36
N ASP A 63 5.03 -21.11 -1.67
CA ASP A 63 6.25 -21.55 -0.98
C ASP A 63 6.00 -22.09 0.45
N GLY A 64 4.74 -22.24 0.85
CA GLY A 64 4.32 -22.65 2.19
C GLY A 64 4.45 -21.55 3.25
N GLY A 65 4.61 -20.29 2.86
CA GLY A 65 4.58 -19.16 3.79
C GLY A 65 3.18 -18.90 4.33
N GLU A 66 3.06 -18.78 5.65
CA GLU A 66 1.83 -18.41 6.36
C GLU A 66 1.84 -16.91 6.65
N VAL A 67 1.04 -16.15 5.90
CA VAL A 67 1.12 -14.68 5.86
C VAL A 67 -0.24 -14.03 6.09
N ASP A 68 -0.22 -12.71 6.27
CA ASP A 68 -1.42 -11.89 6.39
C ASP A 68 -2.35 -12.01 5.16
N LEU A 69 -3.65 -11.84 5.39
CA LEU A 69 -4.69 -11.98 4.38
C LEU A 69 -4.54 -11.00 3.21
N ASP A 70 -3.97 -9.81 3.44
CA ASP A 70 -3.78 -8.82 2.38
C ASP A 70 -2.83 -9.32 1.28
N LEU A 71 -1.93 -10.28 1.57
CA LEU A 71 -1.10 -10.91 0.54
C LEU A 71 -1.95 -11.66 -0.49
N GLY A 72 -3.02 -12.31 -0.05
CA GLY A 72 -3.97 -12.96 -0.95
C GLY A 72 -4.74 -11.95 -1.82
N ASN A 73 -4.94 -10.72 -1.36
CA ASN A 73 -5.52 -9.67 -2.20
C ASN A 73 -4.58 -9.30 -3.35
N TYR A 74 -3.28 -9.15 -3.07
CA TYR A 74 -2.28 -8.87 -4.10
C TYR A 74 -2.20 -9.98 -5.15
N GLU A 75 -2.13 -11.25 -4.75
CA GLU A 75 -2.09 -12.36 -5.73
C GLU A 75 -3.36 -12.40 -6.59
N ARG A 76 -4.55 -12.26 -5.99
CA ARG A 76 -5.83 -12.31 -6.71
C ARG A 76 -6.02 -11.13 -7.66
N PHE A 77 -5.58 -9.93 -7.28
CA PHE A 77 -5.75 -8.72 -8.09
C PHE A 77 -4.70 -8.63 -9.19
N LEU A 78 -3.47 -9.00 -8.88
CA LEU A 78 -2.33 -8.78 -9.76
C LEU A 78 -1.95 -9.99 -10.59
N ASP A 79 -2.51 -11.18 -10.31
CA ASP A 79 -2.14 -12.43 -10.99
C ASP A 79 -0.61 -12.63 -10.95
N ILE A 80 -0.09 -12.67 -9.71
CA ILE A 80 1.32 -12.86 -9.36
C ILE A 80 1.42 -13.90 -8.23
N LYS A 81 2.62 -14.43 -8.04
CA LYS A 81 2.96 -15.39 -6.99
C LYS A 81 3.99 -14.77 -6.06
N LEU A 82 3.59 -14.49 -4.83
CA LEU A 82 4.43 -13.92 -3.79
C LEU A 82 5.08 -15.04 -2.97
N THR A 83 6.15 -14.72 -2.26
CA THR A 83 6.82 -15.65 -1.34
C THR A 83 6.71 -15.13 0.09
N ARG A 84 7.05 -15.96 1.07
CA ARG A 84 7.05 -15.57 2.50
C ARG A 84 7.86 -14.30 2.79
N ASP A 85 8.83 -13.96 1.94
CA ASP A 85 9.68 -12.79 2.07
C ASP A 85 8.99 -11.49 1.65
N ASN A 86 7.89 -11.57 0.87
CA ASN A 86 7.04 -10.43 0.53
C ASN A 86 6.21 -9.92 1.71
N ASN A 87 6.12 -10.70 2.80
CA ASN A 87 5.53 -10.26 4.06
C ASN A 87 6.64 -9.95 5.08
N ILE A 88 6.83 -8.68 5.38
CA ILE A 88 7.78 -8.20 6.38
C ILE A 88 7.03 -7.99 7.69
N THR A 89 7.51 -8.57 8.78
CA THR A 89 6.98 -8.32 10.13
C THR A 89 8.05 -7.76 11.05
N THR A 90 7.66 -7.11 12.14
CA THR A 90 8.63 -6.67 13.17
C THR A 90 9.44 -7.85 13.69
N GLY A 91 8.79 -9.01 13.92
CA GLY A 91 9.43 -10.24 14.36
C GLY A 91 10.53 -10.72 13.39
N LYS A 92 10.25 -10.77 12.09
CA LYS A 92 11.23 -11.18 11.07
C LYS A 92 12.47 -10.29 11.07
N ILE A 93 12.28 -8.98 11.07
CA ILE A 93 13.38 -8.01 11.04
C ILE A 93 14.24 -8.10 12.30
N TYR A 94 13.61 -8.11 13.47
CA TYR A 94 14.33 -8.19 14.74
C TYR A 94 15.08 -9.51 14.85
N GLN A 95 14.46 -10.63 14.46
CA GLN A 95 15.12 -11.93 14.44
C GLN A 95 16.32 -11.95 13.50
N ALA A 96 16.23 -11.33 12.31
CA ALA A 96 17.34 -11.23 11.37
C ALA A 96 18.52 -10.45 11.96
N VAL A 97 18.26 -9.28 12.55
CA VAL A 97 19.30 -8.44 13.18
C VAL A 97 19.92 -9.11 14.40
N ILE A 98 19.13 -9.74 15.26
CA ILE A 98 19.64 -10.51 16.41
C ILE A 98 20.52 -11.67 15.91
N ASN A 99 20.12 -12.38 14.85
CA ASN A 99 20.93 -13.46 14.30
C ASN A 99 22.27 -12.96 13.72
N LYS A 100 22.30 -11.79 13.06
CA LYS A 100 23.53 -11.15 12.56
C LYS A 100 24.44 -10.72 13.72
N GLU A 101 23.87 -10.19 14.79
CA GLU A 101 24.61 -9.83 16.01
C GLU A 101 25.31 -11.04 16.62
N ARG A 102 24.59 -12.14 16.83
CA ARG A 102 25.14 -13.37 17.43
C ARG A 102 26.22 -14.03 16.57
N LYS A 103 26.20 -13.83 15.25
CA LYS A 103 27.24 -14.29 14.31
C LYS A 103 28.50 -13.41 14.33
N GLY A 104 28.41 -12.21 14.89
CA GLY A 104 29.51 -11.25 14.91
C GLY A 104 29.57 -10.33 13.69
N ASP A 105 28.50 -10.25 12.89
CA ASP A 105 28.48 -9.46 11.64
C ASP A 105 28.65 -7.96 11.89
N TYR A 106 28.32 -7.48 13.10
CA TYR A 106 28.51 -6.08 13.53
C TYR A 106 29.86 -5.81 14.20
N LEU A 107 30.82 -6.75 14.14
CA LEU A 107 32.20 -6.57 14.63
C LEU A 107 32.30 -6.12 16.11
N GLY A 108 31.38 -6.61 16.95
CA GLY A 108 31.32 -6.28 18.38
C GLY A 108 30.82 -4.86 18.70
N LYS A 109 30.34 -4.11 17.70
CA LYS A 109 29.71 -2.79 17.92
C LYS A 109 28.29 -2.94 18.47
N THR A 110 27.83 -1.93 19.21
CA THR A 110 26.47 -1.87 19.73
C THR A 110 25.44 -1.77 18.59
N VAL A 111 24.49 -2.69 18.59
CA VAL A 111 23.34 -2.71 17.67
C VAL A 111 22.20 -1.86 18.25
N GLN A 112 21.54 -1.10 17.39
CA GLN A 112 20.50 -0.11 17.72
C GLN A 112 19.40 -0.13 16.65
N VAL A 113 18.23 0.43 16.95
CA VAL A 113 17.13 0.55 15.97
C VAL A 113 17.59 1.35 14.75
N VAL A 114 18.21 2.51 14.96
CA VAL A 114 18.84 3.27 13.89
C VAL A 114 20.36 3.16 14.04
N PRO A 115 21.12 2.75 13.00
CA PRO A 115 20.65 2.41 11.67
C PRO A 115 20.32 0.91 11.49
N HIS A 116 20.66 0.02 12.43
CA HIS A 116 20.73 -1.42 12.12
C HIS A 116 19.38 -2.07 11.78
N ILE A 117 18.28 -1.69 12.43
CA ILE A 117 16.93 -2.18 12.08
C ILE A 117 16.43 -1.49 10.81
N THR A 118 16.67 -0.18 10.67
CA THR A 118 16.24 0.58 9.48
C THR A 118 16.97 0.16 8.21
N ASP A 119 18.25 -0.20 8.32
CA ASP A 119 19.06 -0.74 7.22
C ASP A 119 18.57 -2.13 6.83
N GLU A 120 18.27 -3.00 7.80
CA GLU A 120 17.71 -4.33 7.53
C GLU A 120 16.40 -4.23 6.75
N ILE A 121 15.50 -3.32 7.15
CA ILE A 121 14.22 -3.10 6.45
C ILE A 121 14.47 -2.64 5.00
N GLN A 122 15.36 -1.68 4.80
CA GLN A 122 15.69 -1.15 3.47
C GLN A 122 16.31 -2.23 2.57
N ASP A 123 17.28 -2.98 3.09
CA ASP A 123 17.95 -4.05 2.36
C ASP A 123 16.99 -5.20 2.03
N TRP A 124 16.05 -5.50 2.94
CA TRP A 124 14.99 -6.49 2.70
C TRP A 124 14.08 -6.05 1.55
N ILE A 125 13.62 -4.80 1.57
CA ILE A 125 12.76 -4.25 0.51
C ILE A 125 13.46 -4.30 -0.85
N GLU A 126 14.71 -3.84 -0.95
CA GLU A 126 15.45 -3.86 -2.22
C GLU A 126 15.66 -5.29 -2.73
N ARG A 127 16.07 -6.21 -1.85
CA ARG A 127 16.28 -7.62 -2.22
C ARG A 127 15.00 -8.26 -2.74
N VAL A 128 13.91 -8.14 -1.98
CA VAL A 128 12.65 -8.84 -2.30
C VAL A 128 11.94 -8.22 -3.49
N ALA A 129 12.01 -6.89 -3.68
CA ALA A 129 11.44 -6.25 -4.85
C ALA A 129 12.07 -6.75 -6.17
N MET A 130 13.33 -7.21 -6.13
CA MET A 130 14.04 -7.75 -7.29
C MET A 130 13.69 -9.21 -7.59
N ASN A 131 13.00 -9.92 -6.70
CA ASN A 131 12.55 -11.28 -6.97
C ASN A 131 11.44 -11.27 -8.03
N PRO A 132 11.53 -12.08 -9.09
CA PRO A 132 10.44 -12.22 -10.05
C PRO A 132 9.21 -12.88 -9.41
N VAL A 133 8.02 -12.39 -9.76
CA VAL A 133 6.73 -12.85 -9.17
C VAL A 133 5.68 -13.22 -10.22
N ASP A 134 5.97 -12.99 -11.50
CA ASP A 134 5.02 -13.15 -12.61
C ASP A 134 5.38 -14.31 -13.56
N GLY A 135 6.24 -15.22 -13.10
CA GLY A 135 6.74 -16.35 -13.89
C GLY A 135 7.79 -16.00 -14.94
N THR A 136 8.23 -14.74 -15.00
CA THR A 136 9.37 -14.33 -15.83
C THR A 136 10.67 -14.38 -15.04
N ASP A 137 11.84 -14.43 -15.72
CA ASP A 137 13.15 -14.38 -15.04
C ASP A 137 13.61 -12.95 -14.69
N LYS A 138 12.74 -11.95 -14.88
CA LYS A 138 13.12 -10.53 -14.76
C LYS A 138 12.41 -9.89 -13.56
N PRO A 139 13.10 -9.01 -12.80
CA PRO A 139 12.49 -8.27 -11.69
C PRO A 139 11.33 -7.41 -12.18
N ALA A 140 10.38 -7.07 -11.31
CA ALA A 140 9.31 -6.13 -11.63
C ALA A 140 9.84 -4.72 -11.98
N ASP A 141 9.00 -3.90 -12.60
CA ASP A 141 9.34 -2.50 -12.89
C ASP A 141 8.98 -1.60 -11.69
N VAL A 142 7.89 -1.92 -10.99
CA VAL A 142 7.38 -1.21 -9.81
C VAL A 142 7.08 -2.20 -8.66
N CYS A 143 7.49 -1.86 -7.45
CA CYS A 143 7.09 -2.53 -6.22
C CYS A 143 6.08 -1.66 -5.46
N VAL A 144 4.88 -2.18 -5.24
CA VAL A 144 3.89 -1.55 -4.35
C VAL A 144 4.18 -2.03 -2.93
N ILE A 145 4.41 -1.11 -2.01
CA ILE A 145 4.68 -1.40 -0.60
C ILE A 145 3.47 -0.94 0.19
N GLU A 146 2.83 -1.83 0.94
CA GLU A 146 1.83 -1.43 1.93
C GLU A 146 2.44 -1.43 3.32
N LEU A 147 2.40 -0.28 4.00
CA LEU A 147 2.63 -0.20 5.43
C LEU A 147 1.33 -0.43 6.19
N GLY A 148 1.24 -1.57 6.86
CA GLY A 148 0.18 -1.95 7.79
C GLY A 148 0.07 -1.00 8.99
N GLY A 149 -0.97 -1.17 9.79
CA GLY A 149 -1.23 -0.30 10.95
C GLY A 149 -1.64 1.13 10.57
N THR A 150 -1.48 2.05 11.52
CA THR A 150 -1.71 3.49 11.33
C THR A 150 -0.45 4.30 11.61
N ILE A 151 -0.35 5.47 10.98
CA ILE A 151 0.74 6.41 11.28
C ILE A 151 0.54 7.00 12.67
N GLY A 152 1.60 6.96 13.49
CA GLY A 152 1.60 7.47 14.87
C GLY A 152 1.69 6.38 15.93
N ASP A 153 1.49 5.12 15.54
CA ASP A 153 1.66 3.96 16.42
C ASP A 153 3.14 3.70 16.68
N ILE A 154 3.47 3.25 17.90
CA ILE A 154 4.85 2.97 18.33
C ILE A 154 5.45 1.84 17.47
N GLU A 155 4.63 0.85 17.15
CA GLU A 155 4.98 -0.33 16.37
C GLU A 155 5.41 0.04 14.95
N SER A 156 4.89 1.13 14.39
CA SER A 156 5.19 1.58 13.03
C SER A 156 6.41 2.51 12.95
N MET A 157 6.91 3.03 14.07
CA MET A 157 7.99 4.02 14.08
C MET A 157 9.27 3.54 13.38
N PRO A 158 9.78 2.31 13.61
CA PRO A 158 10.99 1.84 12.93
C PRO A 158 10.81 1.77 11.40
N PHE A 159 9.62 1.36 10.93
CA PHE A 159 9.33 1.25 9.50
C PHE A 159 9.20 2.62 8.84
N ILE A 160 8.55 3.58 9.50
CA ILE A 160 8.40 4.94 8.96
C ILE A 160 9.78 5.61 8.82
N GLU A 161 10.64 5.47 9.83
CA GLU A 161 12.02 5.97 9.76
C GLU A 161 12.81 5.29 8.63
N ALA A 162 12.72 3.96 8.54
CA ALA A 162 13.37 3.20 7.46
C ALA A 162 12.90 3.63 6.07
N LEU A 163 11.59 3.79 5.87
CA LEU A 163 10.99 4.22 4.59
C LEU A 163 11.30 5.68 4.27
N GLY A 164 11.43 6.54 5.28
CA GLY A 164 11.92 7.90 5.14
C GLY A 164 13.33 7.93 4.57
N GLN A 165 14.27 7.22 5.22
CA GLN A 165 15.65 7.06 4.73
C GLN A 165 15.69 6.40 3.34
N PHE A 166 14.84 5.39 3.13
CA PHE A 166 14.74 4.66 1.87
C PHE A 166 14.41 5.57 0.69
N SER A 167 13.48 6.52 0.87
CA SER A 167 13.09 7.47 -0.17
C SER A 167 14.27 8.29 -0.70
N TYR A 168 15.23 8.62 0.17
CA TYR A 168 16.48 9.28 -0.22
C TYR A 168 17.48 8.32 -0.84
N ARG A 169 17.62 7.11 -0.28
CA ARG A 169 18.54 6.06 -0.77
C ARG A 169 18.25 5.67 -2.21
N VAL A 170 16.98 5.49 -2.58
CA VAL A 170 16.60 5.11 -3.95
C VAL A 170 16.64 6.28 -4.93
N GLY A 171 16.71 7.52 -4.45
CA GLY A 171 16.85 8.73 -5.25
C GLY A 171 15.53 9.29 -5.80
N ALA A 172 15.60 10.56 -6.20
CA ALA A 172 14.44 11.31 -6.69
C ALA A 172 13.82 10.64 -7.94
N GLY A 173 12.49 10.59 -7.98
CA GLY A 173 11.75 9.95 -9.06
C GLY A 173 11.72 8.42 -9.01
N ASN A 174 12.18 7.80 -7.92
CA ASN A 174 12.09 6.35 -7.72
C ASN A 174 11.12 5.94 -6.60
N PHE A 175 10.56 6.90 -5.87
CA PHE A 175 9.67 6.70 -4.73
C PHE A 175 8.42 7.58 -4.85
N CYS A 176 7.24 7.02 -4.62
CA CYS A 176 5.96 7.72 -4.62
C CYS A 176 5.17 7.31 -3.37
N LEU A 177 4.72 8.28 -2.57
CA LEU A 177 3.93 8.04 -1.37
C LEU A 177 2.44 8.34 -1.59
N VAL A 178 1.61 7.32 -1.43
CA VAL A 178 0.15 7.42 -1.35
C VAL A 178 -0.28 7.29 0.11
N HIS A 179 -0.94 8.32 0.64
CA HIS A 179 -1.47 8.29 2.00
C HIS A 179 -2.99 8.12 1.98
N VAL A 180 -3.47 7.02 2.56
CA VAL A 180 -4.90 6.71 2.67
C VAL A 180 -5.46 7.29 3.96
N SER A 181 -6.47 8.15 3.86
CA SER A 181 -7.04 8.86 5.00
C SER A 181 -8.56 8.89 4.96
N LEU A 182 -9.20 8.94 6.13
CA LEU A 182 -10.65 9.02 6.26
C LEU A 182 -11.13 10.47 6.24
N VAL A 183 -12.10 10.76 5.37
CA VAL A 183 -12.90 11.98 5.38
C VAL A 183 -14.32 11.61 5.81
N PRO A 184 -14.64 11.64 7.12
CA PRO A 184 -15.94 11.23 7.59
C PRO A 184 -17.01 12.26 7.21
N VAL A 185 -18.23 11.76 6.95
CA VAL A 185 -19.43 12.58 6.72
C VAL A 185 -20.28 12.52 7.97
N LEU A 186 -20.50 13.66 8.62
CA LEU A 186 -21.38 13.72 9.79
C LEU A 186 -22.83 13.69 9.33
N THR A 187 -23.52 12.57 9.51
CA THR A 187 -24.89 12.33 9.04
C THR A 187 -25.89 13.40 9.50
N VAL A 188 -25.69 13.96 10.70
CA VAL A 188 -26.54 15.01 11.27
C VAL A 188 -26.50 16.34 10.49
N VAL A 189 -25.39 16.65 9.82
CA VAL A 189 -25.20 17.93 9.09
C VAL A 189 -24.88 17.75 7.60
N GLY A 190 -24.61 16.52 7.15
CA GLY A 190 -24.19 16.22 5.78
C GLY A 190 -22.78 16.70 5.43
N GLU A 191 -22.06 17.32 6.36
CA GLU A 191 -20.77 17.96 6.10
C GLU A 191 -19.60 16.97 6.11
N GLN A 192 -18.78 17.04 5.07
CA GLN A 192 -17.53 16.27 4.95
C GLN A 192 -16.41 16.92 5.79
N LYS A 193 -15.89 16.19 6.78
CA LYS A 193 -14.90 16.72 7.73
C LYS A 193 -13.47 16.37 7.31
N THR A 194 -12.69 17.39 7.01
CA THR A 194 -11.30 17.26 6.55
C THR A 194 -10.25 17.24 7.67
N LYS A 195 -10.63 17.61 8.90
CA LYS A 195 -9.69 17.74 10.03
C LYS A 195 -8.92 16.46 10.37
N PRO A 196 -9.54 15.26 10.39
CA PRO A 196 -8.80 14.02 10.63
C PRO A 196 -7.66 13.83 9.63
N THR A 197 -7.92 14.04 8.34
CA THR A 197 -6.90 13.97 7.29
C THR A 197 -5.79 15.00 7.46
N GLN A 198 -6.12 16.23 7.83
CA GLN A 198 -5.12 17.29 8.09
C GLN A 198 -4.15 16.90 9.21
N HIS A 199 -4.68 16.32 10.30
CA HIS A 199 -3.86 15.88 11.43
C HIS A 199 -3.00 14.68 11.06
N SER A 200 -3.56 13.73 10.32
CA SER A 200 -2.84 12.57 9.79
C SER A 200 -1.64 12.97 8.92
N VAL A 201 -1.85 13.87 7.94
CA VAL A 201 -0.77 14.37 7.08
C VAL A 201 0.26 15.19 7.87
N ARG A 202 -0.16 15.92 8.92
CA ARG A 202 0.79 16.59 9.82
C ARG A 202 1.66 15.58 10.57
N GLY A 203 1.07 14.50 11.09
CA GLY A 203 1.81 13.43 11.77
C GLY A 203 2.81 12.77 10.84
N LEU A 204 2.37 12.37 9.64
CA LEU A 204 3.23 11.79 8.59
C LEU A 204 4.43 12.69 8.25
N ARG A 205 4.20 14.00 8.07
CA ARG A 205 5.28 14.97 7.82
C ARG A 205 6.23 15.14 9.00
N GLY A 206 5.70 15.09 10.23
CA GLY A 206 6.52 15.12 11.44
C GLY A 206 7.49 13.95 11.54
N LEU A 207 7.18 12.84 10.86
CA LEU A 207 8.02 11.65 10.76
C LEU A 207 8.88 11.61 9.48
N GLY A 208 9.00 12.73 8.77
CA GLY A 208 9.88 12.86 7.61
C GLY A 208 9.30 12.40 6.27
N LEU A 209 8.02 12.01 6.21
CA LEU A 209 7.36 11.59 4.97
C LEU A 209 6.34 12.63 4.48
N MET A 210 6.35 12.93 3.19
CA MET A 210 5.38 13.83 2.56
C MET A 210 4.58 13.07 1.49
N PRO A 211 3.24 13.08 1.54
CA PRO A 211 2.45 12.34 0.56
C PRO A 211 2.49 13.05 -0.80
N ASP A 212 2.76 12.28 -1.85
CA ASP A 212 2.62 12.74 -3.23
C ASP A 212 1.15 12.71 -3.67
N ILE A 213 0.41 11.72 -3.16
CA ILE A 213 -1.00 11.48 -3.45
C ILE A 213 -1.76 11.25 -2.14
N LEU A 214 -2.93 11.87 -2.05
CA LEU A 214 -3.84 11.71 -0.92
C LEU A 214 -5.07 10.92 -1.37
N ALA A 215 -5.23 9.71 -0.86
CA ALA A 215 -6.39 8.86 -1.12
C ALA A 215 -7.41 9.01 0.01
N CYS A 216 -8.47 9.75 -0.24
CA CYS A 216 -9.51 10.07 0.74
C CYS A 216 -10.65 9.06 0.67
N ARG A 217 -10.75 8.19 1.68
CA ARG A 217 -11.90 7.31 1.91
C ARG A 217 -13.06 8.10 2.50
N SER A 218 -14.24 7.97 1.93
CA SER A 218 -15.48 8.61 2.41
C SER A 218 -16.69 7.74 2.05
N THR A 219 -17.86 8.04 2.59
CA THR A 219 -19.11 7.34 2.21
C THR A 219 -19.69 7.88 0.89
N GLN A 220 -19.45 9.15 0.58
CA GLN A 220 -19.97 9.85 -0.59
C GLN A 220 -18.85 10.53 -1.38
N PRO A 221 -19.06 10.84 -2.68
CA PRO A 221 -18.11 11.61 -3.48
C PRO A 221 -17.67 12.91 -2.79
N LEU A 222 -16.36 13.21 -2.83
CA LEU A 222 -15.87 14.46 -2.25
C LEU A 222 -16.33 15.68 -3.04
N GLU A 223 -16.81 16.69 -2.33
CA GLU A 223 -17.08 18.00 -2.92
C GLU A 223 -15.78 18.70 -3.35
N GLU A 224 -15.85 19.55 -4.38
CA GLU A 224 -14.66 20.26 -4.88
C GLU A 224 -14.07 21.24 -3.85
N ASN A 225 -14.92 21.89 -3.04
CA ASN A 225 -14.48 22.74 -1.92
C ASN A 225 -13.65 21.95 -0.88
N VAL A 226 -13.98 20.67 -0.65
CA VAL A 226 -13.32 19.77 0.30
C VAL A 226 -11.97 19.35 -0.25
N LYS A 227 -11.87 19.03 -1.54
CA LYS A 227 -10.58 18.79 -2.21
C LYS A 227 -9.68 20.02 -2.18
N LEU A 228 -10.21 21.21 -2.49
CA LEU A 228 -9.45 22.47 -2.43
C LEU A 228 -8.92 22.74 -1.01
N LYS A 229 -9.76 22.55 0.00
CA LYS A 229 -9.37 22.67 1.40
C LYS A 229 -8.27 21.68 1.76
N LEU A 230 -8.44 20.41 1.41
CA LEU A 230 -7.41 19.39 1.65
C LEU A 230 -6.09 19.74 0.97
N SER A 231 -6.13 20.24 -0.27
CA SER A 231 -4.94 20.67 -1.00
C SER A 231 -4.17 21.75 -0.26
N GLN A 232 -4.86 22.80 0.22
CA GLN A 232 -4.23 23.90 0.95
C GLN A 232 -3.60 23.43 2.28
N PHE A 233 -4.32 22.61 3.06
CA PHE A 233 -3.85 22.19 4.39
C PHE A 233 -2.81 21.06 4.35
N CYS A 234 -2.93 20.16 3.38
CA CYS A 234 -2.05 18.99 3.24
C CYS A 234 -0.87 19.23 2.29
N GLN A 235 -0.88 20.34 1.55
CA GLN A 235 0.14 20.70 0.55
C GLN A 235 0.30 19.67 -0.57
N VAL A 236 -0.83 19.04 -0.94
CA VAL A 236 -0.92 18.10 -2.06
C VAL A 236 -1.70 18.77 -3.19
N PRO A 237 -1.25 18.73 -4.46
CA PRO A 237 -2.01 19.28 -5.57
C PRO A 237 -3.42 18.69 -5.65
N VAL A 238 -4.44 19.50 -6.00
CA VAL A 238 -5.83 19.03 -6.10
C VAL A 238 -5.97 17.82 -7.03
N SER A 239 -5.20 17.79 -8.13
CA SER A 239 -5.15 16.67 -9.08
C SER A 239 -4.62 15.36 -8.48
N ASN A 240 -3.93 15.43 -7.35
CA ASN A 240 -3.35 14.30 -6.64
C ASN A 240 -4.20 13.91 -5.40
N ILE A 241 -5.37 14.51 -5.24
CA ILE A 241 -6.34 14.13 -4.20
C ILE A 241 -7.41 13.27 -4.86
N VAL A 242 -7.34 11.97 -4.60
CA VAL A 242 -8.26 10.98 -5.15
C VAL A 242 -9.28 10.58 -4.09
N ASN A 243 -10.54 10.47 -4.48
CA ASN A 243 -11.61 10.04 -3.60
C ASN A 243 -11.93 8.56 -3.82
N LEU A 244 -11.88 7.79 -2.75
CA LEU A 244 -12.26 6.39 -2.69
C LEU A 244 -13.58 6.26 -1.94
N HIS A 245 -14.70 6.71 -2.52
CA HIS A 245 -16.00 6.61 -1.85
C HIS A 245 -16.50 5.15 -1.77
N ASP A 246 -17.57 4.90 -0.99
CA ASP A 246 -18.19 3.59 -0.93
C ASP A 246 -18.74 3.18 -2.30
N VAL A 247 -18.36 1.99 -2.75
CA VAL A 247 -18.75 1.40 -4.03
C VAL A 247 -19.50 0.09 -3.78
N THR A 248 -20.30 -0.35 -4.75
CA THR A 248 -21.11 -1.57 -4.62
C THR A 248 -20.27 -2.84 -4.51
N ASN A 249 -19.07 -2.85 -5.10
CA ASN A 249 -18.14 -3.97 -5.05
C ASN A 249 -16.69 -3.50 -5.28
N ILE A 250 -15.73 -4.30 -4.82
CA ILE A 250 -14.29 -3.96 -4.84
C ILE A 250 -13.70 -3.79 -6.25
N TRP A 251 -14.33 -4.38 -7.28
CA TRP A 251 -13.85 -4.29 -8.67
C TRP A 251 -13.98 -2.87 -9.24
N HIS A 252 -14.78 -2.02 -8.61
CA HIS A 252 -14.88 -0.60 -8.97
C HIS A 252 -13.69 0.25 -8.53
N ILE A 253 -12.90 -0.18 -7.54
CA ILE A 253 -11.83 0.66 -6.97
C ILE A 253 -10.74 1.00 -8.02
N PRO A 254 -10.21 0.06 -8.83
CA PRO A 254 -9.29 0.41 -9.91
C PRO A 254 -9.90 1.35 -10.95
N LEU A 255 -11.18 1.19 -11.28
CA LEU A 255 -11.90 2.06 -12.22
C LEU A 255 -12.01 3.49 -11.66
N LEU A 256 -12.37 3.61 -10.38
CA LEU A 256 -12.48 4.88 -9.69
C LEU A 256 -11.14 5.63 -9.61
N LEU A 257 -10.03 4.90 -9.45
CA LEU A 257 -8.69 5.47 -9.49
C LEU A 257 -8.26 5.87 -10.92
N ARG A 258 -8.63 5.09 -11.95
CA ARG A 258 -8.41 5.45 -13.36
C ARG A 258 -9.13 6.75 -13.69
N ASP A 259 -10.41 6.84 -13.36
CA ASP A 259 -11.28 7.97 -13.74
C ASP A 259 -10.82 9.28 -13.09
N GLN A 260 -10.12 9.19 -11.96
CA GLN A 260 -9.47 10.31 -11.27
C GLN A 260 -7.99 10.48 -11.65
N ARG A 261 -7.51 9.79 -12.69
CA ARG A 261 -6.14 9.90 -13.23
C ARG A 261 -5.03 9.63 -12.21
N ALA A 262 -5.28 8.75 -11.24
CA ALA A 262 -4.30 8.38 -10.22
C ALA A 262 -3.02 7.80 -10.83
N HIS A 263 -3.16 6.99 -11.88
CA HIS A 263 -2.04 6.42 -12.63
C HIS A 263 -1.14 7.49 -13.23
N GLU A 264 -1.69 8.55 -13.85
CA GLU A 264 -0.90 9.65 -14.40
C GLU A 264 -0.09 10.36 -13.31
N ALA A 265 -0.70 10.61 -12.15
CA ALA A 265 -0.03 11.23 -11.00
C ALA A 265 1.15 10.37 -10.50
N ILE A 266 0.94 9.05 -10.33
CA ILE A 266 1.99 8.12 -9.91
C ILE A 266 3.13 8.08 -10.94
N LEU A 267 2.79 7.94 -12.22
CA LEU A 267 3.78 7.83 -13.30
C LEU A 267 4.61 9.12 -13.46
N LYS A 268 4.02 10.28 -13.20
CA LYS A 268 4.71 11.57 -13.17
C LYS A 268 5.69 11.65 -12.00
N VAL A 269 5.27 11.27 -10.79
CA VAL A 269 6.14 11.24 -9.60
C VAL A 269 7.32 10.30 -9.82
N LEU A 270 7.08 9.12 -10.41
CA LEU A 270 8.11 8.11 -10.68
C LEU A 270 8.97 8.38 -11.93
N GLY A 271 8.76 9.51 -12.63
CA GLY A 271 9.48 9.83 -13.86
C GLY A 271 9.27 8.82 -15.00
N LEU A 272 8.20 8.02 -14.94
CA LEU A 272 7.87 7.00 -15.94
C LEU A 272 7.06 7.55 -17.12
N TRP A 273 6.52 8.76 -16.98
CA TRP A 273 5.78 9.45 -18.06
C TRP A 273 6.66 9.83 -19.25
N CYS A 274 7.98 9.98 -19.05
CA CYS A 274 8.89 10.62 -20.01
C CYS A 274 9.77 9.67 -20.84
N VAL A 275 9.66 8.34 -20.68
CA VAL A 275 10.64 7.39 -21.25
C VAL A 275 10.09 6.68 -22.49
N GLY A 276 9.83 7.39 -23.59
CA GLY A 276 9.63 6.81 -24.96
C GLY A 276 8.52 5.76 -25.17
N LYS A 277 7.87 5.35 -24.08
CA LYS A 277 6.71 4.49 -23.93
C LYS A 277 5.75 5.34 -23.13
N VAL A 278 4.90 6.11 -23.81
CA VAL A 278 3.77 6.73 -23.13
C VAL A 278 3.00 5.58 -22.49
N PRO A 279 2.84 5.55 -21.15
CA PRO A 279 2.05 4.51 -20.51
C PRO A 279 0.67 4.51 -21.18
N GLN A 280 0.28 3.37 -21.73
CA GLN A 280 -1.03 3.28 -22.38
C GLN A 280 -2.10 3.61 -21.35
N GLU A 281 -3.17 4.26 -21.80
CA GLU A 281 -4.37 4.39 -20.98
C GLU A 281 -4.70 3.00 -20.40
N PRO A 282 -4.89 2.89 -19.07
CA PRO A 282 -4.92 1.60 -18.40
C PRO A 282 -6.06 0.74 -18.96
N LYS A 283 -5.70 -0.39 -19.56
CA LYS A 283 -6.63 -1.34 -20.16
C LYS A 283 -7.36 -2.14 -19.09
N LEU A 284 -8.49 -1.62 -18.61
CA LEU A 284 -9.30 -2.21 -17.54
C LEU A 284 -10.62 -2.81 -18.05
N SER A 285 -10.67 -3.30 -19.30
CA SER A 285 -11.90 -3.86 -19.88
C SER A 285 -12.43 -5.04 -19.08
N GLU A 286 -11.55 -5.95 -18.66
CA GLU A 286 -11.92 -7.10 -17.83
C GLU A 286 -12.44 -6.68 -16.45
N TRP A 287 -11.80 -5.71 -15.81
CA TRP A 287 -12.25 -5.14 -14.53
C TRP A 287 -13.61 -4.47 -14.66
N THR A 288 -13.83 -3.74 -15.75
CA THR A 288 -15.10 -3.09 -16.08
C THR A 288 -16.21 -4.12 -16.28
N GLU A 289 -15.92 -5.22 -16.97
CA GLU A 289 -16.86 -6.32 -17.17
C GLU A 289 -17.20 -7.03 -15.86
N ARG A 290 -16.20 -7.38 -15.03
CA ARG A 290 -16.39 -8.01 -13.72
C ARG A 290 -17.26 -7.15 -12.80
N ALA A 291 -16.96 -5.87 -12.68
CA ALA A 291 -17.73 -4.92 -11.88
C ALA A 291 -19.19 -4.82 -12.37
N SER A 292 -19.37 -4.64 -13.67
CA SER A 292 -20.70 -4.52 -14.30
C SER A 292 -21.51 -5.82 -14.18
N ARG A 293 -20.87 -6.98 -14.28
CA ARG A 293 -21.52 -8.28 -14.14
C ARG A 293 -22.01 -8.47 -12.71
N PHE A 294 -21.19 -8.14 -11.72
CA PHE A 294 -21.56 -8.23 -10.31
C PHE A 294 -22.79 -7.35 -10.01
N ASP A 295 -22.80 -6.10 -10.46
CA ASP A 295 -23.92 -5.18 -10.23
C ASP A 295 -25.24 -5.61 -10.92
N LYS A 296 -25.16 -6.46 -11.95
CA LYS A 296 -26.32 -7.01 -12.66
C LYS A 296 -26.88 -8.28 -12.01
N LEU A 297 -26.19 -8.88 -11.04
CA LEU A 297 -26.68 -10.06 -10.33
C LEU A 297 -27.88 -9.68 -9.45
N LYS A 298 -29.05 -10.26 -9.76
CA LYS A 298 -30.30 -10.00 -9.04
C LYS A 298 -30.85 -11.21 -8.29
N SER A 299 -30.42 -12.41 -8.68
CA SER A 299 -30.91 -13.65 -8.12
C SER A 299 -30.01 -14.08 -6.96
N PRO A 300 -30.50 -14.01 -5.71
CA PRO A 300 -29.72 -14.50 -4.57
C PRO A 300 -29.63 -16.03 -4.62
N VAL A 301 -28.45 -16.55 -4.28
CA VAL A 301 -28.22 -17.98 -4.06
C VAL A 301 -27.81 -18.14 -2.60
N GLY A 302 -28.60 -18.87 -1.82
CA GLY A 302 -28.30 -19.15 -0.42
C GLY A 302 -27.29 -20.28 -0.29
N VAL A 303 -26.18 -20.04 0.38
CA VAL A 303 -25.19 -21.05 0.75
C VAL A 303 -25.03 -21.02 2.27
N LEU A 304 -25.23 -22.15 2.92
CA LEU A 304 -24.99 -22.31 4.35
C LEU A 304 -23.54 -22.75 4.56
N ILE A 305 -22.78 -21.98 5.34
CA ILE A 305 -21.43 -22.32 5.79
C ILE A 305 -21.54 -22.59 7.30
N LEU A 306 -21.12 -23.79 7.73
CA LEU A 306 -21.17 -24.24 9.12
C LEU A 306 -19.89 -23.88 9.87
#